data_AF-A0A1G2XBU3-F1
#
_entry.id   AF-A0A1G2XBU3-F1
#
_cell.length_a   1.000
_cell.length_b   1.000
_cell.length_c   1.000
_cell.angle_alpha   90.00
_cell.angle_beta   90.00
_cell.angle_gamma   90.00
#
_symmetry.space_group_name_H-M   'P 1'
#
loop_
_entity.id
_entity.type
_entity.pdbx_description
1 polymer ?
#
loop_
_entity_poly.entity_id
_entity_poly.type
_entity_poly.pdbx_seq_one_letter_code
_entity_poly.pdbx_strand_id
1 'polypeptide(L)'
;MFIDYVTLMLINMAGALATLAVFLWQDTDKEAGKIWAPAFGISGTVAAVCGFAMIFTWPLPKPYNIPFGEMSVFLGILFLGTSWALAKGWNLQPLGIYSFFAGVAAVLLGIRIIDLSLTQSPALAGAGFILTGMGGVFAGLIIWLHKIKPLRIIGATVLLIAAAIWALIGYMAYWMHMIPPA
;
A
#
# COMPACT_ATOMS: atom_id res chain seq x y z
N MET A 1 1.58 -24.50 -13.67
CA MET A 1 1.47 -23.04 -13.90
C MET A 1 0.73 -22.46 -12.70
N PHE A 2 1.41 -21.69 -11.86
CA PHE A 2 0.74 -21.01 -10.75
C PHE A 2 0.01 -19.79 -11.32
N ILE A 3 -1.28 -19.67 -11.01
CA ILE A 3 -2.02 -18.45 -11.28
C ILE A 3 -1.84 -17.59 -10.03
N ASP A 4 -0.93 -16.62 -10.10
CA ASP A 4 -0.82 -15.59 -9.09
C ASP A 4 -1.19 -14.23 -9.67
N TYR A 5 -1.78 -13.40 -8.84
CA TYR A 5 -2.22 -12.04 -9.17
C TYR A 5 -1.33 -11.00 -8.46
N VAL A 6 -0.07 -11.36 -8.18
CA VAL A 6 0.88 -10.46 -7.49
C VAL A 6 1.16 -9.23 -8.35
N THR A 7 1.27 -9.39 -9.68
CA THR A 7 1.45 -8.25 -10.61
C THR A 7 0.34 -7.21 -10.49
N LEU A 8 -0.93 -7.66 -10.42
CA LEU A 8 -2.09 -6.80 -10.18
C LEU A 8 -1.98 -6.11 -8.82
N MET A 9 -1.63 -6.85 -7.76
CA MET A 9 -1.49 -6.30 -6.41
C MET A 9 -0.38 -5.24 -6.32
N LEU A 10 0.74 -5.43 -7.02
CA LEU A 10 1.86 -4.48 -7.04
C LEU A 10 1.49 -3.17 -7.73
N ILE A 11 0.84 -3.25 -8.90
CA ILE A 11 0.38 -2.04 -9.60
C ILE A 11 -0.75 -1.35 -8.84
N ASN A 12 -1.67 -2.11 -8.25
CA ASN A 12 -2.70 -1.56 -7.38
C ASN A 12 -2.09 -0.84 -6.17
N MET A 13 -1.07 -1.42 -5.54
CA MET A 13 -0.35 -0.78 -4.43
C MET A 13 0.36 0.50 -4.87
N ALA A 14 1.01 0.51 -6.04
CA ALA A 14 1.59 1.73 -6.59
C ALA A 14 0.53 2.83 -6.79
N GLY A 15 -0.61 2.49 -7.41
CA GLY A 15 -1.72 3.43 -7.60
C GLY A 15 -2.35 3.91 -6.29
N ALA A 16 -2.50 3.02 -5.31
CA ALA A 16 -3.00 3.32 -3.98
C ALA A 16 -2.10 4.33 -3.25
N LEU A 17 -0.78 4.10 -3.26
CA LEU A 17 0.19 4.99 -2.61
C LEU A 17 0.30 6.33 -3.32
N ALA A 18 0.27 6.35 -4.65
CA ALA A 18 0.21 7.59 -5.42
C ALA A 18 -1.06 8.39 -5.10
N THR A 19 -2.22 7.72 -5.03
CA THR A 19 -3.50 8.35 -4.64
C THR A 19 -3.40 8.96 -3.24
N LEU A 20 -2.88 8.21 -2.27
CA LEU A 20 -2.69 8.71 -0.90
C LEU A 20 -1.71 9.90 -0.86
N ALA A 21 -0.63 9.86 -1.65
CA ALA A 21 0.33 10.95 -1.72
C ALA A 21 -0.31 12.24 -2.27
N VAL A 22 -1.10 12.14 -3.34
CA VAL A 22 -1.79 13.31 -3.92
C VAL A 22 -2.87 13.84 -2.97
N PHE A 23 -3.64 12.95 -2.33
CA PHE A 23 -4.58 13.32 -1.29
C PHE A 23 -3.90 14.08 -0.15
N LEU A 24 -2.76 13.57 0.35
CA LEU A 24 -1.98 14.25 1.38
C LEU A 24 -1.39 15.57 0.87
N TRP A 25 -1.07 15.73 -0.41
CA TRP A 25 -0.59 17.01 -0.94
C TRP A 25 -1.70 18.05 -1.04
N GLN A 26 -2.87 17.67 -1.54
CA GLN A 26 -3.92 18.61 -1.97
C GLN A 26 -5.01 18.79 -0.91
N ASP A 27 -5.72 17.73 -0.52
CA ASP A 27 -7.10 17.87 -0.04
C ASP A 27 -7.40 17.16 1.28
N THR A 28 -6.71 17.54 2.36
CA THR A 28 -7.04 17.03 3.71
C THR A 28 -8.31 17.67 4.31
N ASP A 29 -8.92 18.65 3.64
CA ASP A 29 -10.14 19.32 4.11
C ASP A 29 -11.38 18.46 3.87
N LYS A 30 -12.33 18.48 4.83
CA LYS A 30 -13.45 17.52 4.88
C LYS A 30 -14.37 17.54 3.65
N GLU A 31 -14.59 18.70 3.04
CA GLU A 31 -15.46 18.81 1.86
C GLU A 31 -14.73 18.40 0.58
N ALA A 32 -13.48 18.84 0.40
CA ALA A 32 -12.64 18.46 -0.73
C ALA A 32 -12.30 16.96 -0.70
N GLY A 33 -12.12 16.38 0.48
CA GLY A 33 -11.77 14.96 0.66
C GLY A 33 -12.80 13.97 0.10
N LYS A 34 -14.07 14.35 -0.06
CA LYS A 34 -15.13 13.46 -0.58
C LYS A 34 -14.85 12.99 -2.01
N ILE A 35 -14.22 13.82 -2.85
CA ILE A 35 -13.90 13.46 -4.24
C ILE A 35 -12.92 12.28 -4.34
N TRP A 36 -12.13 12.06 -3.28
CA TRP A 36 -11.12 11.02 -3.22
C TRP A 36 -11.70 9.67 -2.78
N ALA A 37 -12.91 9.64 -2.21
CA ALA A 37 -13.52 8.41 -1.70
C ALA A 37 -13.56 7.28 -2.74
N PRO A 38 -13.93 7.50 -4.03
CA PRO A 38 -13.91 6.44 -5.04
C PRO A 38 -12.51 5.88 -5.31
N ALA A 39 -11.48 6.74 -5.35
CA ALA A 39 -10.11 6.30 -5.63
C ALA A 39 -9.56 5.38 -4.50
N PHE A 40 -9.81 5.75 -3.24
CA PHE A 40 -9.53 4.89 -2.08
C PHE A 40 -10.39 3.61 -2.10
N GLY A 41 -11.65 3.71 -2.52
CA GLY A 41 -12.57 2.58 -2.59
C GLY A 41 -12.10 1.51 -3.58
N ILE A 42 -11.79 1.91 -4.82
CA ILE A 42 -11.34 1.02 -5.89
C ILE A 42 -10.06 0.29 -5.47
N SER A 43 -9.05 1.05 -5.06
CA SER A 43 -7.76 0.47 -4.67
C SER A 43 -7.86 -0.40 -3.42
N GLY A 44 -8.70 0.00 -2.46
CA GLY A 44 -9.00 -0.77 -1.26
C GLY A 44 -9.73 -2.09 -1.56
N THR A 45 -10.71 -2.08 -2.46
CA THR A 45 -11.42 -3.29 -2.87
C THR A 45 -10.49 -4.29 -3.55
N VAL A 46 -9.68 -3.85 -4.51
CA VAL A 46 -8.72 -4.73 -5.21
C VAL A 46 -7.75 -5.36 -4.20
N ALA A 47 -7.18 -4.55 -3.31
CA ALA A 47 -6.25 -5.02 -2.29
C ALA A 47 -6.90 -6.01 -1.30
N ALA A 48 -8.11 -5.73 -0.81
CA ALA A 48 -8.80 -6.61 0.12
C ALA A 48 -9.18 -7.95 -0.55
N VAL A 49 -9.75 -7.92 -1.75
CA VAL A 49 -10.18 -9.13 -2.47
C VAL A 49 -8.98 -10.02 -2.80
N CYS A 50 -7.93 -9.45 -3.40
CA CYS A 50 -6.71 -10.20 -3.72
C CYS A 50 -6.00 -10.67 -2.45
N GLY A 51 -5.89 -9.83 -1.43
CA GLY A 51 -5.28 -10.18 -0.15
C GLY A 51 -5.99 -11.36 0.53
N PHE A 52 -7.32 -11.29 0.67
CA PHE A 52 -8.11 -12.38 1.27
C PHE A 52 -8.02 -13.66 0.46
N ALA A 53 -8.12 -13.57 -0.87
CA ALA A 53 -7.93 -14.72 -1.74
C ALA A 53 -6.56 -15.36 -1.48
N MET A 54 -5.49 -14.58 -1.34
CA MET A 54 -4.13 -15.09 -1.16
C MET A 54 -3.94 -15.77 0.20
N ILE A 55 -4.43 -15.17 1.28
CA ILE A 55 -4.28 -15.74 2.63
C ILE A 55 -5.20 -16.94 2.89
N PHE A 56 -6.28 -17.10 2.12
CA PHE A 56 -7.17 -18.27 2.25
C PHE A 56 -6.74 -19.43 1.37
N THR A 57 -6.14 -19.17 0.20
CA THR A 57 -5.73 -20.25 -0.71
C THR A 57 -4.24 -20.53 -0.73
N TRP A 58 -3.42 -19.68 -0.10
CA TRP A 58 -1.95 -19.77 -0.05
C TRP A 58 -1.32 -20.16 -1.40
N PRO A 59 -1.63 -19.45 -2.50
CA PRO A 59 -1.25 -19.88 -3.83
C PRO A 59 0.25 -19.75 -4.10
N LEU A 60 0.99 -18.93 -3.34
CA LEU A 60 2.41 -18.69 -3.59
C LEU A 60 3.28 -19.73 -2.86
N PRO A 61 4.39 -20.18 -3.48
CA PRO A 61 5.43 -20.92 -2.76
C PRO A 61 6.13 -19.99 -1.77
N LYS A 62 6.98 -20.54 -0.87
CA LYS A 62 7.74 -19.75 0.12
C LYS A 62 6.80 -18.94 1.05
N PRO A 63 7.31 -18.11 1.99
CA PRO A 63 6.41 -17.36 2.87
C PRO A 63 5.75 -16.15 2.21
N TYR A 64 5.67 -16.04 0.87
CA TYR A 64 5.21 -14.82 0.17
C TYR A 64 3.73 -14.48 0.40
N ASN A 65 2.89 -15.45 0.76
CA ASN A 65 1.49 -15.19 1.11
C ASN A 65 1.34 -14.22 2.30
N ILE A 66 2.35 -14.17 3.18
CA ILE A 66 2.37 -13.26 4.33
C ILE A 66 2.65 -11.81 3.89
N PRO A 67 3.84 -11.46 3.34
CA PRO A 67 4.15 -10.08 2.99
C PRO A 67 3.27 -9.53 1.88
N PHE A 68 2.79 -10.34 0.94
CA PHE A 68 1.92 -9.83 -0.12
C PHE A 68 0.44 -9.96 0.22
N GLY A 69 -0.01 -11.09 0.78
CA GLY A 69 -1.42 -11.32 1.09
C GLY A 69 -1.90 -10.52 2.30
N GLU A 70 -1.32 -10.79 3.47
CA GLU A 70 -1.75 -10.15 4.73
C GLU A 70 -1.60 -8.62 4.66
N MET A 71 -0.49 -8.13 4.11
CA MET A 71 -0.28 -6.69 3.98
C MET A 71 -1.23 -6.05 2.97
N SER A 72 -1.64 -6.78 1.93
CA SER A 72 -2.66 -6.29 1.01
C SER A 72 -4.05 -6.26 1.65
N VAL A 73 -4.36 -7.20 2.55
CA VAL A 73 -5.58 -7.11 3.38
C VAL A 73 -5.53 -5.87 4.26
N PHE A 74 -4.44 -5.64 4.99
CA PHE A 74 -4.31 -4.44 5.83
C PHE A 74 -4.47 -3.15 5.03
N LEU A 75 -3.75 -3.03 3.89
CA LEU A 75 -3.87 -1.88 3.00
C LEU A 75 -5.31 -1.73 2.49
N GLY A 76 -5.92 -2.83 2.05
CA GLY A 76 -7.26 -2.87 1.49
C GLY A 76 -8.33 -2.40 2.47
N ILE A 77 -8.33 -2.95 3.69
CA ILE A 77 -9.27 -2.56 4.74
C ILE A 77 -9.07 -1.10 5.17
N LEU A 78 -7.83 -0.64 5.30
CA LEU A 78 -7.54 0.77 5.61
C LEU A 78 -8.05 1.72 4.51
N PHE A 79 -7.86 1.36 3.25
CA PHE A 79 -8.30 2.18 2.12
C PHE A 79 -9.82 2.15 1.96
N LEU A 80 -10.48 1.01 2.17
CA LEU A 80 -11.94 0.92 2.24
C LEU A 80 -12.51 1.75 3.40
N GLY A 81 -11.89 1.67 4.58
CA GLY A 81 -12.25 2.51 5.72
C GLY A 81 -12.08 3.99 5.42
N THR A 82 -10.98 4.37 4.76
CA THR A 82 -10.70 5.75 4.33
C THR A 82 -11.73 6.23 3.33
N SER A 83 -12.06 5.41 2.33
CA SER A 83 -13.12 5.67 1.35
C SER A 83 -14.45 5.96 2.03
N TRP A 84 -14.89 5.08 2.94
CA TRP A 84 -16.13 5.26 3.69
C TRP A 84 -16.08 6.54 4.51
N ALA A 85 -15.02 6.74 5.29
CA ALA A 85 -14.88 7.89 6.17
C ALA A 85 -14.94 9.20 5.38
N LEU A 86 -14.24 9.29 4.24
CA LEU A 86 -14.28 10.44 3.35
C LEU A 86 -15.68 10.67 2.79
N ALA A 87 -16.35 9.63 2.28
CA ALA A 87 -17.70 9.74 1.73
C ALA A 87 -18.72 10.27 2.77
N LYS A 88 -18.52 9.94 4.05
CA LYS A 88 -19.37 10.39 5.16
C LYS A 88 -18.87 11.65 5.87
N GLY A 89 -17.72 12.21 5.48
CA GLY A 89 -17.10 13.35 6.17
C GLY A 89 -16.67 13.04 7.60
N TRP A 90 -16.38 11.77 7.90
CA TRP A 90 -15.92 11.31 9.22
C TRP A 90 -14.45 11.66 9.46
N ASN A 91 -14.04 11.59 10.72
CA ASN A 91 -12.67 11.83 11.13
C ASN A 91 -11.77 10.62 10.75
N LEU A 92 -10.63 10.89 10.09
CA LEU A 92 -9.65 9.87 9.68
C LEU A 92 -8.69 9.44 10.81
N GLN A 93 -8.68 10.13 11.95
CA GLN A 93 -7.76 9.83 13.06
C GLN A 93 -7.82 8.39 13.56
N PRO A 94 -8.99 7.74 13.75
CA PRO A 94 -9.03 6.33 14.16
C PRO A 94 -8.36 5.40 13.15
N LEU A 95 -8.50 5.68 11.86
CA LEU A 95 -7.83 4.92 10.80
C LEU A 95 -6.31 5.14 10.84
N GLY A 96 -5.87 6.38 11.13
CA GLY A 96 -4.45 6.70 11.33
C GLY A 96 -3.82 6.00 12.55
N ILE A 97 -4.61 5.69 13.59
CA ILE A 97 -4.16 4.86 14.72
C ILE A 97 -4.03 3.41 14.28
N TYR A 98 -5.04 2.87 13.58
CA TYR A 98 -5.00 1.48 13.12
C TYR A 98 -3.86 1.24 12.11
N SER A 99 -3.60 2.21 11.23
CA SER A 99 -2.53 2.13 10.24
C SER A 99 -1.13 2.07 10.86
N PHE A 100 -0.96 2.52 12.10
CA PHE A 100 0.30 2.38 12.83
C PHE A 100 0.72 0.92 12.94
N PHE A 101 -0.20 0.04 13.36
CA PHE A 101 0.08 -1.38 13.56
C PHE A 101 0.38 -2.08 12.22
N ALA A 102 -0.42 -1.80 11.19
CA ALA A 102 -0.16 -2.28 9.84
C ALA A 102 1.20 -1.76 9.32
N GLY A 103 1.53 -0.50 9.59
CA GLY A 103 2.80 0.10 9.20
C GLY A 103 4.01 -0.55 9.86
N VAL A 104 3.95 -0.82 11.17
CA VAL A 104 5.00 -1.54 11.89
C VAL A 104 5.20 -2.95 11.34
N ALA A 105 4.11 -3.66 11.05
CA ALA A 105 4.19 -4.99 10.43
C ALA A 105 4.86 -4.93 9.05
N ALA A 106 4.50 -3.94 8.21
CA ALA A 106 5.12 -3.74 6.90
C ALA A 106 6.64 -3.47 7.01
N VAL A 107 7.06 -2.64 7.96
CA VAL A 107 8.49 -2.35 8.22
C VAL A 107 9.23 -3.62 8.63
N LEU A 108 8.68 -4.38 9.57
CA LEU A 108 9.25 -5.65 10.02
C LEU A 108 9.41 -6.63 8.84
N LEU A 109 8.39 -6.79 8.01
CA LEU A 109 8.44 -7.67 6.84
C LEU A 109 9.44 -7.17 5.79
N GLY A 110 9.56 -5.86 5.58
CA GLY A 110 10.58 -5.29 4.71
C GLY A 110 12.00 -5.60 5.18
N ILE A 111 12.26 -5.47 6.49
CA ILE A 111 13.55 -5.88 7.10
C ILE A 111 13.80 -7.38 6.87
N ARG A 112 12.80 -8.23 7.11
CA ARG A 112 12.93 -9.69 6.90
C ARG A 112 13.14 -10.07 5.44
N ILE A 113 12.54 -9.35 4.48
CA ILE A 113 12.76 -9.58 3.05
C ILE A 113 14.23 -9.37 2.70
N ILE A 114 14.86 -8.33 3.27
CA ILE A 114 16.28 -8.03 3.06
C ILE A 114 17.15 -9.11 3.73
N ASP A 115 16.92 -9.36 5.02
CA ASP A 115 17.74 -10.29 5.82
C ASP A 115 17.75 -11.71 5.23
N LEU A 116 16.59 -12.19 4.79
CA LEU A 116 16.45 -13.54 4.23
C LEU A 116 16.72 -13.61 2.72
N SER A 117 17.05 -12.50 2.07
CA SER A 117 17.21 -12.43 0.60
C SER A 117 16.04 -13.05 -0.15
N LEU A 118 14.80 -12.71 0.24
CA LEU A 118 13.62 -13.43 -0.24
C LEU A 118 13.32 -13.22 -1.72
N THR A 119 13.72 -12.12 -2.35
CA THR A 119 13.38 -11.81 -3.76
C THR A 119 14.64 -11.74 -4.63
N GLN A 120 14.47 -11.60 -5.96
CA GLN A 120 15.61 -11.37 -6.87
C GLN A 120 16.30 -10.02 -6.62
N SER A 121 15.60 -9.07 -6.01
CA SER A 121 16.16 -7.78 -5.59
C SER A 121 15.70 -7.46 -4.16
N PRO A 122 16.30 -8.10 -3.14
CA PRO A 122 15.84 -8.01 -1.75
C PRO A 122 15.84 -6.58 -1.22
N ALA A 123 16.90 -5.82 -1.53
CA ALA A 123 17.03 -4.43 -1.10
C ALA A 123 15.89 -3.55 -1.64
N LEU A 124 15.55 -3.71 -2.92
CA LEU A 124 14.52 -2.89 -3.57
C LEU A 124 13.12 -3.24 -3.03
N ALA A 125 12.79 -4.53 -2.95
CA ALA A 125 11.48 -4.97 -2.42
C ALA A 125 11.34 -4.63 -0.94
N GLY A 126 12.39 -4.85 -0.14
CA GLY A 126 12.41 -4.50 1.28
C GLY A 126 12.28 -3.00 1.52
N ALA A 127 12.97 -2.17 0.72
CA ALA A 127 12.80 -0.72 0.76
C ALA A 127 11.37 -0.29 0.42
N GLY A 128 10.74 -0.91 -0.58
CA GLY A 128 9.33 -0.71 -0.91
C GLY A 128 8.41 -0.97 0.29
N PHE A 129 8.60 -2.10 0.99
CA PHE A 129 7.85 -2.44 2.20
C PHE A 129 8.09 -1.47 3.35
N ILE A 130 9.36 -1.13 3.61
CA ILE A 130 9.72 -0.19 4.69
C ILE A 130 9.09 1.18 4.42
N LEU A 131 9.28 1.76 3.24
CA LEU A 131 8.74 3.09 2.92
C LEU A 131 7.21 3.11 2.94
N THR A 132 6.56 2.05 2.43
CA THR A 132 5.10 1.89 2.54
C THR A 132 4.67 1.82 4.00
N GLY A 133 5.38 1.05 4.82
CA GLY A 133 5.15 0.91 6.25
C GLY A 133 5.31 2.22 7.00
N MET A 134 6.32 3.01 6.69
CA MET A 134 6.51 4.35 7.26
C MET A 134 5.33 5.27 6.95
N GLY A 135 4.69 5.11 5.78
CA GLY A 135 3.42 5.75 5.46
C GLY A 135 2.32 5.44 6.48
N GLY A 136 2.17 4.17 6.87
CA GLY A 136 1.22 3.72 7.88
C GLY A 136 1.58 4.17 9.30
N VAL A 137 2.85 4.04 9.69
CA VAL A 137 3.39 4.44 11.00
C VAL A 137 3.15 5.92 11.27
N PHE A 138 3.40 6.78 10.27
CA PHE A 138 3.25 8.22 10.42
C PHE A 138 1.90 8.77 9.96
N ALA A 139 0.98 7.94 9.47
CA ALA A 139 -0.31 8.41 8.96
C ALA A 139 -1.08 9.20 10.03
N GLY A 140 -1.18 8.65 11.26
CA GLY A 140 -1.82 9.33 12.38
C GLY A 140 -1.20 10.71 12.64
N LEU A 141 0.14 10.78 12.72
CA LEU A 141 0.88 12.03 12.93
C LEU A 141 0.57 13.07 11.85
N ILE A 142 0.59 12.67 10.58
CA ILE A 142 0.30 13.55 9.44
C ILE A 142 -1.15 14.02 9.46
N ILE A 143 -2.11 13.15 9.82
CA ILE A 143 -3.53 13.49 9.92
C ILE A 143 -3.78 14.45 11.09
N TRP A 144 -3.18 14.22 12.26
CA TRP A 144 -3.29 15.12 13.42
C TRP A 144 -2.69 16.50 13.12
N LEU A 145 -1.54 16.52 12.45
CA LEU A 145 -0.78 17.73 12.14
C LEU A 145 -0.99 18.20 10.70
N HIS A 146 -2.17 17.95 10.10
CA HIS A 146 -2.49 18.24 8.68
C HIS A 146 -2.34 19.72 8.30
N LYS A 147 -2.30 20.64 9.27
CA LYS A 147 -2.04 22.07 9.01
C LYS A 147 -0.58 22.37 8.68
N ILE A 148 0.35 21.47 9.04
CA ILE A 148 1.79 21.62 8.81
C ILE A 148 2.12 21.15 7.39
N LYS A 149 2.13 22.08 6.42
CA LYS A 149 2.42 21.78 5.00
C LYS A 149 3.72 20.98 4.78
N PRO A 150 4.87 21.33 5.41
CA PRO A 150 6.11 20.57 5.20
C PRO A 150 5.97 19.08 5.54
N LEU A 151 5.26 18.76 6.63
CA LEU A 151 5.06 17.39 7.08
C LEU A 151 4.24 16.58 6.05
N ARG A 152 3.21 17.19 5.47
CA ARG A 152 2.40 16.59 4.40
C ARG A 152 3.22 16.35 3.13
N ILE A 153 4.07 17.30 2.75
CA ILE A 153 4.94 17.18 1.57
C ILE A 153 5.97 16.06 1.76
N ILE A 154 6.60 15.97 2.93
CA ILE A 154 7.53 14.88 3.25
C ILE A 154 6.81 13.53 3.18
N GLY A 155 5.63 13.42 3.82
CA GLY A 155 4.83 12.20 3.78
C GLY A 155 4.43 11.80 2.35
N ALA A 156 3.92 12.73 1.56
CA ALA A 156 3.58 12.51 0.15
C ALA A 156 4.80 12.08 -0.67
N THR A 157 5.97 12.67 -0.42
CA THR A 157 7.21 12.33 -1.14
C THR A 157 7.66 10.90 -0.83
N VAL A 158 7.63 10.50 0.44
CA VAL A 158 7.95 9.12 0.86
C VAL A 158 7.02 8.11 0.19
N LEU A 159 5.72 8.41 0.15
CA LEU A 159 4.72 7.57 -0.50
C LEU A 159 4.91 7.50 -2.03
N LEU A 160 5.28 8.60 -2.67
CA LEU A 160 5.58 8.60 -4.12
C LEU A 160 6.82 7.78 -4.45
N ILE A 161 7.86 7.83 -3.61
CA ILE A 161 9.05 6.97 -3.79
C ILE A 161 8.66 5.50 -3.64
N ALA A 162 7.88 5.15 -2.61
CA ALA A 162 7.36 3.80 -2.45
C ALA A 162 6.52 3.36 -3.65
N ALA A 163 5.62 4.22 -4.13
CA ALA A 163 4.80 3.98 -5.31
C ALA A 163 5.67 3.72 -6.56
N ALA A 164 6.73 4.49 -6.76
CA ALA A 164 7.65 4.32 -7.88
C ALA A 164 8.40 2.97 -7.80
N ILE A 165 8.84 2.55 -6.61
CA ILE A 165 9.45 1.24 -6.40
C ILE A 165 8.47 0.12 -6.79
N TRP A 166 7.23 0.19 -6.32
CA TRP A 166 6.23 -0.83 -6.64
C TRP A 166 5.80 -0.83 -8.09
N ALA A 167 5.69 0.34 -8.72
CA ALA A 167 5.45 0.45 -10.15
C ALA A 167 6.59 -0.19 -10.94
N LEU A 168 7.84 0.09 -10.59
CA LEU A 168 9.02 -0.52 -11.23
C LEU A 168 8.97 -2.05 -11.14
N ILE A 169 8.82 -2.61 -9.93
CA ILE A 169 8.77 -4.06 -9.73
C ILE A 169 7.55 -4.66 -10.47
N GLY A 170 6.38 -4.04 -10.35
CA GLY A 170 5.14 -4.52 -10.96
C GLY A 170 5.17 -4.52 -12.48
N TYR A 171 5.62 -3.43 -13.12
CA TYR A 171 5.70 -3.35 -14.58
C TYR A 171 6.78 -4.28 -15.14
N MET A 172 7.93 -4.43 -14.47
CA MET A 172 8.92 -5.42 -14.86
C MET A 172 8.36 -6.84 -14.77
N ALA A 173 7.61 -7.17 -13.71
CA ALA A 173 6.97 -8.46 -13.58
C ALA A 173 5.94 -8.70 -14.70
N TYR A 174 5.06 -7.72 -14.98
CA TYR A 174 4.13 -7.79 -16.13
C TYR A 174 4.86 -8.08 -17.43
N TRP A 175 5.96 -7.37 -17.69
CA TRP A 175 6.76 -7.57 -18.90
C TRP A 175 7.29 -9.00 -19.01
N MET A 176 7.85 -9.55 -17.92
CA MET A 176 8.41 -10.90 -17.91
C MET A 176 7.34 -12.00 -18.05
N HIS A 177 6.14 -11.79 -17.50
CA HIS A 177 5.03 -12.76 -17.62
C HIS A 177 4.46 -12.89 -19.03
N MET A 178 4.73 -11.93 -19.92
CA MET A 178 4.25 -11.96 -21.31
C MET A 178 5.18 -12.74 -22.25
N ILE A 179 6.32 -13.24 -21.76
CA ILE A 179 7.23 -14.07 -22.56
C ILE A 179 6.58 -15.45 -22.76
N PRO A 180 6.35 -15.90 -24.02
CA PRO A 180 5.78 -17.22 -24.28
C PRO A 180 6.68 -18.33 -23.73
N PRO A 181 6.13 -19.45 -23.25
CA PRO A 181 6.94 -20.62 -22.95
C PRO A 181 7.64 -21.10 -24.23
N ALA A 182 8.94 -21.38 -24.12
CA ALA A 182 9.74 -21.97 -25.19
C ALA A 182 9.36 -23.43 -25.45
#